data_AF-A0A9P3F5Q1-F1
#
_entry.id   AF-A0A9P3F5Q1-F1
#
_cell.length_a   1.000
_cell.length_b   1.000
_cell.length_c   1.000
_cell.angle_alpha   90.00
_cell.angle_beta   90.00
_cell.angle_gamma   90.00
#
_symmetry.space_group_name_H-M   'P 1'
#
loop_
_entity.id
_entity.type
_entity.pdbx_description
1 polymer ?
#
loop_
_entity_poly.entity_id
_entity_poly.type
_entity_poly.pdbx_seq_one_letter_code
_entity_poly.pdbx_strand_id
1 'polypeptide(L)'
;MPTAVLQEYALGYELPRWVHEHDALKIVSQECANIGGLVNDVLSLQKEFCDEQIENIVLLFAYHYNLSLENAIKKALETIKERFALCTAAEASLPIPSGDSKLDADILKYVEGCKDVVVGTVYWAYHCERYFKKAQVNSDLELQLNLFVD
;
A
#
# COMPACT_ATOMS: atom_id res chain seq x y z
N MET A 1 5.80 -2.59 10.05
CA MET A 1 4.64 -1.68 9.86
C MET A 1 3.95 -1.46 11.21
N PRO A 2 4.02 -0.28 11.84
CA PRO A 2 3.44 -0.05 13.18
C PRO A 2 1.93 -0.34 13.27
N THR A 3 1.19 -0.10 12.18
CA THR A 3 -0.25 -0.36 12.08
C THR A 3 -0.59 -1.86 12.15
N ALA A 4 0.31 -2.75 11.72
CA ALA A 4 0.11 -4.19 11.80
C ALA A 4 0.05 -4.70 13.25
N VAL A 5 0.91 -4.15 14.11
CA VAL A 5 0.96 -4.51 15.55
C VAL A 5 -0.23 -3.91 16.31
N LEU A 6 -0.68 -2.70 15.91
CA LEU A 6 -1.85 -2.07 16.51
C LEU A 6 -3.16 -2.82 16.21
N GLN A 7 -3.22 -3.50 15.07
CA GLN A 7 -4.40 -4.24 14.65
C GLN A 7 -4.77 -5.37 15.61
N GLU A 8 -3.81 -6.19 16.02
CA GLU A 8 -3.99 -7.28 16.99
C GLU A 8 -4.64 -6.75 18.29
N TYR A 9 -4.05 -5.69 18.84
CA TYR A 9 -4.59 -5.01 20.02
C TYR A 9 -6.01 -4.45 19.78
N ALA A 10 -6.23 -3.75 18.67
CA ALA A 10 -7.52 -3.12 18.36
C ALA A 10 -8.64 -4.15 18.13
N LEU A 11 -8.31 -5.33 17.60
CA LEU A 11 -9.25 -6.38 17.24
C LEU A 11 -9.33 -7.51 18.26
N GLY A 12 -8.62 -7.40 19.38
CA GLY A 12 -8.73 -8.28 20.55
C GLY A 12 -8.17 -9.69 20.34
N TYR A 13 -7.11 -9.85 19.54
CA TYR A 13 -6.41 -11.13 19.35
C TYR A 13 -4.89 -10.92 19.36
N GLU A 14 -4.13 -12.00 19.50
CA GLU A 14 -2.66 -11.94 19.49
C GLU A 14 -2.13 -13.19 18.79
N LEU A 15 -1.29 -12.99 17.78
CA LEU A 15 -0.60 -14.08 17.11
C LEU A 15 0.62 -14.53 17.92
N PRO A 16 0.87 -15.83 18.03
CA PRO A 16 2.09 -16.33 18.64
C PRO A 16 3.33 -15.81 17.90
N ARG A 17 4.41 -15.55 18.66
CA ARG A 17 5.68 -15.06 18.12
C ARG A 17 6.21 -15.86 16.91
N TRP A 18 6.06 -17.19 16.95
CA TRP A 18 6.54 -18.04 15.85
C TRP A 18 5.79 -17.81 14.54
N VAL A 19 4.55 -17.35 14.59
CA VAL A 19 3.77 -16.94 13.41
C VAL A 19 4.29 -15.61 12.88
N HIS A 20 4.52 -14.62 13.77
CA HIS A 20 5.18 -13.36 13.43
C HIS A 20 6.57 -13.54 12.81
N GLU A 21 7.28 -14.57 13.25
CA GLU A 21 8.60 -14.90 12.74
C GLU A 21 8.58 -15.71 11.43
N HIS A 22 7.41 -16.23 11.02
CA HIS A 22 7.24 -17.00 9.80
C HIS A 22 7.46 -16.13 8.55
N ASP A 23 8.28 -16.61 7.60
CA ASP A 23 8.71 -15.84 6.44
C ASP A 23 7.54 -15.34 5.58
N ALA A 24 6.54 -16.20 5.35
CA ALA A 24 5.33 -15.83 4.62
C ALA A 24 4.60 -14.61 5.24
N LEU A 25 4.44 -14.58 6.57
CA LEU A 25 3.74 -13.49 7.24
C LEU A 25 4.55 -12.19 7.19
N LYS A 26 5.88 -12.29 7.35
CA LYS A 26 6.80 -11.15 7.17
C LYS A 26 6.73 -10.58 5.77
N ILE A 27 6.70 -11.42 4.74
CA ILE A 27 6.57 -10.98 3.34
C ILE A 27 5.24 -10.27 3.14
N VAL A 28 4.12 -10.85 3.59
CA VAL A 28 2.80 -10.18 3.50
C VAL A 28 2.83 -8.80 4.17
N SER A 29 3.32 -8.71 5.40
CA SER A 29 3.37 -7.45 6.15
C SER A 29 4.28 -6.42 5.48
N GLN A 30 5.46 -6.84 5.01
CA GLN A 30 6.41 -5.96 4.35
C GLN A 30 5.89 -5.48 3.00
N GLU A 31 5.31 -6.36 2.19
CA GLU A 31 4.80 -5.99 0.88
C GLU A 31 3.55 -5.11 0.98
N CYS A 32 2.66 -5.33 1.95
CA CYS A 32 1.57 -4.40 2.22
C CYS A 32 2.08 -3.01 2.63
N ALA A 33 3.13 -2.95 3.46
CA ALA A 33 3.76 -1.67 3.81
C ALA A 33 4.38 -0.97 2.60
N ASN A 34 5.09 -1.72 1.75
CA ASN A 34 5.68 -1.21 0.51
C ASN A 34 4.59 -0.67 -0.42
N ILE A 35 3.52 -1.43 -0.63
CA ILE A 35 2.39 -1.02 -1.47
C ILE A 35 1.76 0.25 -0.89
N GLY A 36 1.54 0.32 0.42
CA GLY A 36 1.00 1.51 1.08
C GLY A 36 1.83 2.77 0.81
N GLY A 37 3.16 2.66 0.91
CA GLY A 37 4.08 3.76 0.56
C GLY A 37 4.02 4.14 -0.93
N LEU A 38 4.12 3.16 -1.83
CA LEU A 38 4.06 3.41 -3.28
C LEU A 38 2.73 4.04 -3.71
N VAL A 39 1.62 3.56 -3.15
CA VAL A 39 0.28 4.13 -3.37
C VAL A 39 0.21 5.54 -2.84
N ASN A 40 0.78 5.81 -1.66
CA ASN A 40 0.86 7.16 -1.13
C ASN A 40 1.60 8.08 -2.09
N ASP A 41 2.80 7.72 -2.55
CA ASP A 41 3.61 8.53 -3.49
C ASP A 41 2.85 8.84 -4.79
N VAL A 42 2.13 7.87 -5.35
CA VAL A 42 1.34 8.11 -6.57
C VAL A 42 0.21 9.11 -6.30
N LEU A 43 -0.50 8.97 -5.17
CA LEU A 43 -1.64 9.82 -4.83
C LEU A 43 -1.20 11.22 -4.39
N SER A 44 -0.07 11.34 -3.71
CA SER A 44 0.46 12.61 -3.19
C SER A 44 1.31 13.37 -4.21
N LEU A 45 1.65 12.78 -5.35
CA LEU A 45 2.55 13.32 -6.37
C LEU A 45 2.32 14.80 -6.66
N GLN A 46 1.08 15.22 -6.94
CA GLN A 46 0.80 16.63 -7.25
C GLN A 46 1.12 17.55 -6.08
N LYS A 47 0.63 17.20 -4.88
CA LYS A 47 0.85 17.99 -3.67
C LYS A 47 2.35 18.05 -3.35
N GLU A 48 3.07 16.94 -3.42
CA GLU A 48 4.50 16.89 -3.14
C GLU A 48 5.32 17.66 -4.17
N PHE A 49 5.01 17.52 -5.47
CA PHE A 49 5.68 18.27 -6.52
C PHE A 49 5.46 19.79 -6.38
N CYS A 50 4.24 20.23 -6.07
CA CYS A 50 3.95 21.65 -5.82
C CYS A 50 4.61 22.20 -4.56
N ASP A 51 4.85 21.34 -3.55
CA ASP A 51 5.52 21.70 -2.30
C ASP A 51 7.05 21.55 -2.35
N GLU A 52 7.63 21.27 -3.53
CA GLU A 52 9.06 21.00 -3.73
C GLU A 52 9.60 19.82 -2.90
N GLN A 53 8.72 18.86 -2.54
CA GLN A 53 9.09 17.62 -1.85
C GLN A 53 9.55 16.59 -2.88
N ILE A 54 10.82 16.18 -2.81
CA ILE A 54 11.46 15.32 -3.82
C ILE A 54 11.49 13.84 -3.44
N GLU A 55 11.14 13.52 -2.19
CA GLU A 55 11.11 12.17 -1.64
C GLU A 55 9.88 11.37 -2.12
N ASN A 56 9.75 11.23 -3.45
CA ASN A 56 8.65 10.52 -4.10
C ASN A 56 9.20 9.54 -5.15
N ILE A 57 8.76 8.28 -5.12
CA ILE A 57 9.24 7.23 -6.03
C ILE A 57 9.00 7.55 -7.50
N VAL A 58 7.92 8.26 -7.83
CA VAL A 58 7.61 8.65 -9.21
C VAL A 58 8.63 9.66 -9.71
N LEU A 59 9.00 10.65 -8.89
CA LEU A 59 10.03 11.63 -9.24
C LEU A 59 11.40 10.95 -9.37
N LEU A 60 11.71 10.02 -8.45
CA LEU A 60 12.93 9.22 -8.53
C LEU A 60 12.98 8.38 -9.81
N PHE A 61 11.88 7.74 -10.20
CA PHE A 61 11.80 6.97 -11.44
C PHE A 61 11.91 7.84 -12.69
N ALA A 62 11.27 9.00 -12.71
CA ALA A 62 11.39 9.97 -13.81
C ALA A 62 12.86 10.36 -14.02
N TYR A 63 13.55 10.73 -12.94
CA TYR A 63 14.95 11.13 -12.98
C TYR A 63 15.89 9.96 -13.34
N HIS A 64 15.81 8.84 -12.61
CA HIS A 64 16.77 7.74 -12.74
C HIS A 64 16.66 7.00 -14.07
N TYR A 65 15.44 6.82 -14.58
CA TYR A 65 15.19 6.10 -15.83
C TYR A 65 14.98 7.02 -17.03
N ASN A 66 15.15 8.34 -16.85
CA ASN A 66 14.90 9.36 -17.88
C ASN A 66 13.52 9.20 -18.54
N LEU A 67 12.49 9.04 -17.71
CA LEU A 67 11.11 8.82 -18.14
C LEU A 67 10.31 10.14 -18.12
N SER A 68 9.32 10.24 -19.00
CA SER A 68 8.24 11.21 -18.80
C SER A 68 7.51 10.91 -17.50
N LEU A 69 6.86 11.92 -16.93
CA LEU A 69 6.12 11.77 -15.66
C LEU A 69 5.01 10.71 -15.77
N GLU A 70 4.30 10.66 -16.90
CA GLU A 70 3.31 9.62 -17.17
C GLU A 70 3.92 8.21 -17.15
N ASN A 71 5.07 8.01 -17.78
CA ASN A 71 5.74 6.71 -17.79
C ASN A 71 6.33 6.35 -16.42
N ALA A 72 6.76 7.34 -15.63
CA ALA A 72 7.18 7.12 -14.25
C ALA A 72 6.01 6.70 -13.35
N ILE A 73 4.82 7.32 -13.52
CA ILE A 73 3.58 6.89 -12.83
C ILE A 73 3.23 5.45 -13.22
N LYS A 74 3.24 5.12 -14.53
CA LYS A 74 3.00 3.75 -15.00
C LYS A 74 3.97 2.75 -14.36
N LYS A 75 5.26 3.10 -14.28
CA LYS A 75 6.27 2.27 -13.62
C LYS A 75 6.01 2.08 -12.14
N ALA A 76 5.55 3.10 -11.42
CA ALA A 76 5.15 2.98 -10.02
C ALA A 76 3.93 2.05 -9.86
N LEU A 77 2.93 2.17 -10.74
CA LEU A 77 1.77 1.28 -10.77
C LEU A 77 2.12 -0.17 -11.11
N GLU A 78 3.07 -0.40 -12.03
CA GLU A 78 3.62 -1.73 -12.32
C GLU A 78 4.35 -2.30 -11.10
N THR A 79 5.16 -1.48 -10.43
CA THR A 79 5.84 -1.87 -9.19
C THR A 79 4.82 -2.27 -8.12
N ILE A 80 3.74 -1.51 -7.93
CA ILE A 80 2.65 -1.87 -7.00
C ILE A 80 2.06 -3.24 -7.34
N LYS A 81 1.82 -3.54 -8.63
CA LYS A 81 1.29 -4.84 -9.07
C LYS A 81 2.27 -5.99 -8.79
N GLU A 82 3.56 -5.79 -9.01
CA GLU A 82 4.60 -6.78 -8.70
C GLU A 82 4.63 -7.10 -7.20
N ARG A 83 4.55 -6.07 -6.34
CA ARG A 83 4.52 -6.22 -4.88
C ARG A 83 3.26 -6.95 -4.41
N PHE A 84 2.11 -6.64 -5.03
CA PHE A 84 0.86 -7.35 -4.75
C PHE A 84 0.94 -8.83 -5.14
N ALA A 85 1.60 -9.16 -6.25
CA ALA A 85 1.83 -10.55 -6.65
C ALA A 85 2.72 -11.30 -5.66
N LEU A 86 3.78 -10.65 -5.13
CA LEU A 86 4.62 -11.22 -4.07
C LEU A 86 3.83 -11.48 -2.78
N CYS A 87 2.98 -10.53 -2.36
CA CYS A 87 2.08 -10.71 -1.22
C CYS A 87 1.16 -11.92 -1.43
N THR A 88 0.51 -12.00 -2.59
CA THR A 88 -0.40 -13.11 -2.94
C THR A 88 0.32 -14.46 -2.95
N ALA A 89 1.54 -14.52 -3.46
CA ALA A 89 2.35 -15.73 -3.46
C ALA A 89 2.75 -16.16 -2.04
N ALA A 90 3.07 -15.20 -1.17
CA ALA A 90 3.42 -15.48 0.22
C ALA A 90 2.23 -16.03 1.02
N GLU A 91 0.99 -15.59 0.73
CA GLU A 91 -0.21 -16.10 1.39
C GLU A 91 -0.39 -17.61 1.21
N ALA A 92 0.00 -18.16 0.06
CA ALA A 92 -0.04 -19.60 -0.19
C ALA A 92 0.95 -20.40 0.69
N SER A 93 1.91 -19.73 1.33
CA SER A 93 2.94 -20.31 2.19
C SER A 93 2.72 -19.99 3.67
N LEU A 94 1.56 -19.44 4.05
CA LEU A 94 1.22 -19.21 5.46
C LEU A 94 1.22 -20.52 6.25
N PRO A 95 1.48 -20.49 7.57
CA PRO A 95 1.49 -21.69 8.41
C PRO A 95 0.07 -22.19 8.72
N ILE A 96 -0.72 -22.42 7.67
CA ILE A 96 -2.11 -22.91 7.70
C ILE A 96 -2.19 -24.15 6.78
N PRO A 97 -2.88 -25.23 7.17
CA PRO A 97 -3.53 -25.42 8.46
C PRO A 97 -2.51 -25.63 9.59
N SER A 98 -2.72 -24.95 10.72
CA SER A 98 -1.88 -25.11 11.93
C SER A 98 -2.34 -26.26 12.83
N GLY A 99 -3.57 -26.74 12.64
CA GLY A 99 -4.24 -27.69 13.54
C GLY A 99 -5.08 -27.03 14.63
N ASP A 100 -5.07 -25.70 14.73
CA ASP A 100 -5.95 -24.88 15.57
C ASP A 100 -6.76 -23.93 14.69
N SER A 101 -8.07 -24.16 14.59
CA SER A 101 -8.95 -23.38 13.71
C SER A 101 -9.09 -21.92 14.13
N LYS A 102 -8.92 -21.61 15.43
CA LYS A 102 -8.92 -20.23 15.90
C LYS A 102 -7.64 -19.53 15.46
N LEU A 103 -6.49 -20.20 15.62
CA LEU A 103 -5.22 -19.64 15.17
C LEU A 103 -5.20 -19.41 13.66
N ASP A 104 -5.70 -20.36 12.87
CA ASP A 104 -5.81 -20.21 11.41
C ASP A 104 -6.66 -18.97 11.04
N ALA A 105 -7.79 -18.76 11.75
CA ALA A 105 -8.63 -17.59 11.56
C ALA A 105 -7.94 -16.28 11.96
N ASP A 106 -7.22 -16.25 13.07
CA ASP A 106 -6.47 -15.08 13.55
C ASP A 106 -5.32 -14.73 12.57
N ILE A 107 -4.65 -15.72 11.98
CA ILE A 107 -3.62 -15.51 10.94
C ILE A 107 -4.23 -14.86 9.70
N LEU A 108 -5.35 -15.40 9.20
CA LEU A 108 -6.05 -14.84 8.04
C LEU A 108 -6.54 -13.41 8.31
N LYS A 109 -7.04 -13.14 9.53
CA LYS A 109 -7.45 -11.81 9.96
C LYS A 109 -6.28 -10.83 9.99
N TYR A 110 -5.09 -11.27 10.41
CA TYR A 110 -3.87 -10.45 10.35
C TYR A 110 -3.50 -10.08 8.91
N VAL A 111 -3.54 -11.06 8.00
CA VAL A 111 -3.28 -10.85 6.57
C VAL A 111 -4.29 -9.87 5.97
N GLU A 112 -5.58 -10.04 6.28
CA GLU A 112 -6.65 -9.14 5.82
C GLU A 112 -6.42 -7.71 6.28
N GLY A 113 -6.16 -7.49 7.57
CA GLY A 113 -5.95 -6.13 8.04
C GLY A 113 -4.65 -5.48 7.53
N CYS A 114 -3.62 -6.26 7.17
CA CYS A 114 -2.47 -5.73 6.42
C CYS A 114 -2.90 -5.13 5.06
N LYS A 115 -3.82 -5.81 4.36
CA LYS A 115 -4.38 -5.32 3.09
C LYS A 115 -5.35 -4.16 3.29
N ASP A 116 -6.12 -4.17 4.38
CA ASP A 116 -7.06 -3.09 4.70
C ASP A 116 -6.35 -1.76 4.94
N VAL A 117 -5.12 -1.77 5.47
CA VAL A 117 -4.32 -0.54 5.58
C VAL A 117 -4.06 0.09 4.20
N VAL A 118 -3.77 -0.74 3.18
CA VAL A 118 -3.55 -0.28 1.81
C VAL A 118 -4.85 0.26 1.21
N VAL A 119 -5.93 -0.52 1.28
CA VAL A 119 -7.25 -0.13 0.75
C VAL A 119 -7.76 1.12 1.45
N GLY A 120 -7.62 1.19 2.78
CA GLY A 120 -7.98 2.34 3.60
C GLY A 120 -7.20 3.59 3.22
N THR A 121 -5.94 3.47 2.84
CA THR A 121 -5.12 4.59 2.34
C THR A 121 -5.69 5.16 1.04
N VAL A 122 -6.02 4.29 0.07
CA VAL A 122 -6.66 4.69 -1.19
C VAL A 122 -8.03 5.32 -0.89
N TYR A 123 -8.87 4.63 -0.14
CA TYR A 123 -10.21 5.10 0.20
C TYR A 123 -10.15 6.48 0.85
N TRP A 124 -9.31 6.65 1.88
CA TRP A 124 -9.15 7.93 2.56
C TRP A 124 -8.67 9.04 1.63
N ALA A 125 -7.71 8.77 0.74
CA ALA A 125 -7.21 9.75 -0.23
C ALA A 125 -8.31 10.28 -1.17
N TYR A 126 -9.25 9.44 -1.58
CA TYR A 126 -10.38 9.86 -2.44
C TYR A 126 -11.51 10.54 -1.65
N HIS A 127 -11.58 10.34 -0.33
CA HIS A 127 -12.65 10.91 0.51
C HIS A 127 -12.24 12.20 1.23
N CYS A 128 -10.93 12.42 1.42
CA CYS A 128 -10.37 13.64 1.98
C CYS A 128 -9.68 14.49 0.90
N GLU A 129 -9.71 15.81 1.04
CA GLU A 129 -9.07 16.71 0.07
C GLU A 129 -7.60 17.03 0.45
N ARG A 130 -6.89 16.05 1.01
CA ARG A 130 -5.48 16.25 1.43
C ARG A 130 -4.53 16.30 0.24
N TYR A 131 -4.71 15.41 -0.75
CA TYR A 131 -3.77 15.26 -1.87
C TYR A 131 -4.26 15.96 -3.14
N PHE A 132 -5.56 15.91 -3.38
CA PHE A 132 -6.23 16.52 -4.53
C PHE A 132 -7.65 16.92 -4.15
N LYS A 133 -8.25 17.84 -4.92
CA LYS A 133 -9.63 18.26 -4.73
C LYS A 133 -10.60 17.23 -5.26
N LYS A 134 -11.79 17.11 -4.66
CA LYS A 134 -12.84 16.22 -5.17
C LYS A 134 -13.26 16.57 -6.61
N ALA A 135 -13.14 17.85 -6.97
CA ALA A 135 -13.37 18.32 -8.34
C ALA A 135 -12.38 17.78 -9.39
N GLN A 136 -11.24 17.21 -8.97
CA GLN A 136 -10.25 16.59 -9.85
C GLN A 136 -10.54 15.11 -10.12
N VAL A 137 -11.56 14.52 -9.49
CA VAL A 137 -11.93 13.12 -9.65
C VAL A 137 -13.27 13.04 -10.37
N ASN A 138 -13.33 12.29 -11.48
CA ASN A 138 -14.56 12.08 -12.23
C ASN A 138 -15.39 10.90 -11.66
N SER A 139 -16.55 10.63 -12.29
CA SER A 139 -17.45 9.54 -11.86
C SER A 139 -16.84 8.14 -11.99
N ASP A 140 -15.80 7.99 -12.81
CA ASP A 140 -15.08 6.74 -13.06
C ASP A 140 -13.87 6.58 -12.13
N LEU A 141 -13.73 7.47 -11.13
CA LEU A 141 -12.60 7.56 -10.20
C LEU A 141 -11.25 7.85 -10.88
N GLU A 142 -11.28 8.44 -12.07
CA GLU A 142 -10.08 8.93 -12.72
C GLU A 142 -9.67 10.27 -12.12
N LEU A 143 -8.41 10.37 -11.72
CA LEU A 143 -7.83 11.56 -11.12
C LEU A 143 -7.07 12.38 -12.18
N GLN A 144 -7.47 13.64 -12.35
CA GLN A 144 -6.75 14.61 -13.17
C GLN A 144 -5.72 15.38 -12.32
N LEU A 145 -4.44 15.15 -12.61
CA LEU A 145 -3.34 15.87 -11.96
C LEU A 145 -3.02 17.19 -12.69
N ASN A 146 -2.87 18.26 -11.92
CA ASN A 146 -2.48 19.60 -12.40
C ASN A 146 -1.05 19.87 -11.92
N LEU A 147 -0.07 19.40 -12.69
CA LEU A 147 1.36 19.46 -12.33
C LEU A 147 2.08 20.65 -12.96
N PHE A 148 1.39 21.39 -13.82
CA PHE A 148 1.86 22.62 -14.44
C PHE A 148 0.80 23.69 -14.18
N VAL A 149 1.25 24.83 -13.65
CA VAL A 149 0.45 26.05 -13.60
C VAL A 149 0.92 26.89 -14.79
N ASP A 150 -0.01 27.29 -15.66
CA ASP A 150 0.26 28.30 -16.69
C ASP A 150 0.76 29.61 -16.07
#